data_AF-A0AAU4DN25-F1
#
_entry.id   AF-A0AAU4DN25-F1
#
_cell.length_a   1.000
_cell.length_b   1.000
_cell.length_c   1.000
_cell.angle_alpha   90.00
_cell.angle_beta   90.00
_cell.angle_gamma   90.00
#
_symmetry.space_group_name_H-M   'P 1'
#
loop_
_entity.id
_entity.type
_entity.pdbx_description
1 polymer ?
#
loop_
_entity_poly.entity_id
_entity_poly.type
_entity_poly.pdbx_seq_one_letter_code
_entity_poly.pdbx_strand_id
1 'polypeptide(L)'
;MSRDLADRLSVFVEQFQPAPPTPYVLRRDVDVSGVSGAGTVAEGCYFSTAAGSGAVTRWRGDRGSTVSWDRGQDVEAIHGHGGATRVVVLPVPAMLAALSSVVSLGEQRGQDQRSDGWNEALRTVRELIDAALGPHMEGCAPPSEGHG
;
A
#
# COMPACT_ATOMS: atom_id res chain seq x y z
N MET A 1 -16.73 3.76 -36.31
CA MET A 1 -16.30 5.15 -35.99
C MET A 1 -16.48 5.52 -34.52
N SER A 2 -17.56 5.12 -33.83
CA SER A 2 -17.79 5.50 -32.42
C SER A 2 -16.83 4.88 -31.38
N ARG A 3 -16.47 3.60 -31.48
CA ARG A 3 -15.47 2.96 -30.58
C ARG A 3 -14.07 3.55 -30.72
N ASP A 4 -13.66 3.83 -31.96
CA ASP A 4 -12.33 4.41 -32.27
C ASP A 4 -12.11 5.80 -31.61
N LEU A 5 -13.14 6.64 -31.58
CA LEU A 5 -13.05 7.94 -30.90
C LEU A 5 -13.02 7.79 -29.37
N ALA A 6 -13.81 6.86 -28.82
CA ALA A 6 -13.83 6.60 -27.38
C ALA A 6 -12.48 6.06 -26.89
N ASP A 7 -11.90 5.09 -27.60
CA ASP A 7 -10.60 4.51 -27.26
C ASP A 7 -9.47 5.57 -27.33
N ARG A 8 -9.51 6.43 -28.36
CA ARG A 8 -8.55 7.53 -28.51
C ARG A 8 -8.72 8.59 -27.41
N LEU A 9 -9.94 8.88 -26.98
CA LEU A 9 -10.21 9.79 -25.87
C LEU A 9 -9.77 9.19 -24.54
N SER A 10 -9.97 7.89 -24.30
CA SER A 10 -9.51 7.22 -23.08
C SER A 10 -7.99 7.31 -22.94
N VAL A 11 -7.23 6.94 -23.99
CA VAL A 11 -5.76 7.08 -23.99
C VAL A 11 -5.33 8.54 -23.79
N PHE A 12 -6.04 9.48 -24.42
CA PHE A 12 -5.78 10.90 -24.26
C PHE A 12 -6.12 11.42 -22.86
N VAL A 13 -7.07 10.84 -22.14
CA VAL A 13 -7.43 11.25 -20.77
C VAL A 13 -6.50 10.60 -19.75
N GLU A 14 -6.09 9.35 -19.96
CA GLU A 14 -5.17 8.61 -19.08
C GLU A 14 -3.84 9.33 -18.88
N GLN A 15 -3.29 9.97 -19.92
CA GLN A 15 -2.06 10.79 -19.79
C GLN A 15 -2.21 12.03 -18.89
N PHE A 16 -3.44 12.47 -18.59
CA PHE A 16 -3.71 13.56 -17.65
C PHE A 16 -4.16 13.06 -16.28
N GLN A 17 -4.34 11.75 -16.10
CA GLN A 17 -4.66 11.19 -14.80
C GLN A 17 -3.35 11.03 -14.00
N PRO A 18 -3.20 11.73 -12.86
CA PRO A 18 -2.04 11.52 -12.02
C PRO A 18 -2.09 10.09 -11.47
N ALA A 19 -1.02 9.34 -11.65
CA ALA A 19 -0.86 8.08 -10.96
C ALA A 19 -0.96 8.33 -9.44
N PRO A 20 -1.73 7.51 -8.70
CA PRO A 20 -1.91 7.72 -7.27
C PRO A 20 -0.55 7.59 -6.56
N PRO A 21 -0.28 8.43 -5.55
CA PRO A 21 0.95 8.33 -4.79
C PRO A 21 0.97 7.01 -4.01
N THR A 22 2.15 6.40 -3.90
CA THR A 22 2.32 5.09 -3.25
C THR A 22 2.49 5.30 -1.75
N PRO A 23 1.53 4.88 -0.89
CA PRO A 23 1.61 5.10 0.54
C PRO A 23 2.69 4.21 1.18
N TYR A 24 3.31 4.71 2.24
CA TYR A 24 4.24 3.95 3.08
C TYR A 24 4.14 4.37 4.55
N VAL A 25 4.73 3.57 5.43
CA VAL A 25 4.98 3.91 6.84
C VAL A 25 6.45 3.71 7.18
N LEU A 26 6.97 4.49 8.12
CA LEU A 26 8.24 4.19 8.77
C LEU A 26 7.98 3.29 9.97
N ARG A 27 8.49 2.06 9.91
CA ARG A 27 8.48 1.09 11.02
C ARG A 27 9.81 1.16 11.74
N ARG A 28 9.77 1.50 13.02
CA ARG A 28 10.92 1.47 13.91
C ARG A 28 10.88 0.22 14.76
N ASP A 29 11.90 -0.61 14.68
CA ASP A 29 11.99 -1.81 15.52
C ASP A 29 12.57 -1.48 16.89
N VAL A 30 13.56 -0.59 16.93
CA VAL A 30 14.26 -0.21 18.15
C VAL A 30 14.33 1.31 18.25
N ASP A 31 13.84 1.85 19.37
CA ASP A 31 14.08 3.25 19.71
C ASP A 31 15.38 3.40 20.49
N VAL A 32 16.47 3.58 19.75
CA VAL A 32 17.80 3.80 20.31
C VAL A 32 17.91 5.10 21.11
N SER A 33 16.99 6.05 20.91
CA SER A 33 16.99 7.34 21.60
C SER A 33 16.17 7.36 22.88
N GLY A 34 15.19 6.45 23.01
CA GLY A 34 14.19 6.44 24.08
C GLY A 34 13.16 7.57 24.01
N VAL A 35 13.13 8.37 22.94
CA VAL A 35 12.29 9.57 22.81
C VAL A 35 10.98 9.29 22.07
N SER A 36 11.01 8.43 21.06
CA SER A 36 9.94 8.34 20.04
C SER A 36 9.13 7.04 20.10
N GLY A 37 9.64 6.04 20.81
CA GLY A 37 9.08 4.69 20.83
C GLY A 37 9.37 3.89 19.56
N ALA A 38 9.14 2.58 19.67
CA ALA A 38 9.11 1.65 18.55
C ALA A 38 7.69 1.58 17.93
N GLY A 39 7.59 0.98 16.74
CA GLY A 39 6.34 0.84 15.99
C GLY A 39 6.26 1.75 14.77
N THR A 40 5.05 2.15 14.38
CA THR A 40 4.87 3.10 13.27
C THR A 40 5.07 4.52 13.76
N VAL A 41 6.15 5.14 13.29
CA VAL A 41 6.61 6.46 13.76
C VAL A 41 6.32 7.58 12.77
N ALA A 42 6.09 7.23 11.51
CA ALA A 42 5.68 8.18 10.48
C ALA A 42 4.84 7.50 9.39
N GLU A 43 4.10 8.31 8.68
CA GLU A 43 3.34 7.96 7.47
C GLU A 43 3.86 8.81 6.32
N GLY A 44 3.73 8.32 5.10
CA GLY A 44 4.09 9.11 3.94
C GLY A 44 3.62 8.51 2.65
N CYS A 45 3.96 9.17 1.56
CA CYS A 45 3.77 8.63 0.23
C CYS A 45 4.90 9.03 -0.71
N TYR A 46 5.18 8.14 -1.66
CA TYR A 46 6.02 8.42 -2.81
C TYR A 46 5.18 8.99 -3.93
N PHE A 47 5.64 10.06 -4.56
CA PHE A 47 5.07 10.51 -5.82
C PHE A 47 5.44 9.53 -6.93
N SER A 48 4.59 9.49 -7.96
CA SER A 48 4.87 8.66 -9.13
C SER A 48 6.13 9.13 -9.83
N THR A 49 6.84 8.23 -10.50
CA THR A 49 8.03 8.59 -11.28
C THR A 49 7.74 9.66 -12.33
N ALA A 50 6.54 9.68 -12.89
CA ALA A 50 6.07 10.71 -13.82
C ALA A 50 5.92 12.10 -13.17
N ALA A 51 5.55 12.15 -11.88
CA ALA A 51 5.48 13.39 -11.09
C ALA A 51 6.81 13.78 -10.43
N GLY A 52 7.87 12.97 -10.64
CA GLY A 52 9.14 13.06 -9.94
C GLY A 52 9.22 12.07 -8.78
N SER A 53 10.38 11.44 -8.59
CA SER A 53 10.59 10.41 -7.57
C SER A 53 10.62 10.93 -6.13
N GLY A 54 9.96 12.05 -5.82
CA GLY A 54 9.93 12.68 -4.51
C GLY A 54 9.01 11.96 -3.51
N ALA A 55 9.02 12.43 -2.27
CA ALA A 55 8.16 11.89 -1.21
C ALA A 55 7.74 12.98 -0.21
N VAL A 56 6.69 12.70 0.55
CA VAL A 56 6.37 13.44 1.78
C VAL A 56 6.27 12.47 2.94
N THR A 57 6.83 12.87 4.09
CA THR A 57 6.72 12.13 5.36
C THR A 57 6.09 13.01 6.42
N ARG A 58 5.10 12.48 7.14
CA ARG A 58 4.52 13.06 8.34
C ARG A 58 4.88 12.21 9.54
N TRP A 59 5.65 12.77 10.46
CA TRP A 59 5.95 12.14 11.74
C TRP A 59 4.72 12.14 12.65
N ARG A 60 4.49 11.03 13.33
CA ARG A 60 3.42 10.89 14.32
C ARG A 60 3.82 11.49 15.66
N GLY A 61 2.83 11.69 16.54
CA GLY A 61 3.00 12.23 17.88
C GLY A 61 2.66 13.72 17.99
N ASP A 62 2.59 14.19 19.23
CA ASP A 62 2.08 15.53 19.60
C ASP A 62 2.87 16.68 18.95
N ARG A 63 4.13 16.43 18.56
CA ARG A 63 5.01 17.39 17.89
C ARG A 63 5.48 16.87 16.53
N GLY A 64 4.61 16.19 15.81
CA GLY A 64 4.92 15.70 14.47
C GLY A 64 5.37 16.83 13.54
N SER A 65 6.40 16.58 12.74
CA SER A 65 6.84 17.44 11.64
C SER A 65 6.46 16.82 10.29
N THR A 66 6.39 17.65 9.25
CA THR A 66 6.19 17.22 7.87
C THR A 66 7.42 17.58 7.07
N VAL A 67 7.96 16.62 6.32
CA VAL A 67 9.16 16.78 5.51
C VAL A 67 8.85 16.38 4.08
N SER A 68 9.21 17.24 3.13
CA SER A 68 9.23 16.93 1.70
C SER A 68 10.62 16.49 1.29
N TRP A 69 10.69 15.51 0.40
CA TRP A 69 11.92 14.93 -0.12
C TRP A 69 11.93 15.06 -1.63
N ASP A 70 13.02 15.61 -2.18
CA ASP A 70 13.23 15.67 -3.63
C ASP A 70 13.44 14.28 -4.22
N ARG A 71 13.98 13.35 -3.42
CA ARG A 71 14.19 11.95 -3.77
C ARG A 71 13.66 11.06 -2.66
N GLY A 72 12.76 10.15 -3.00
CA GLY A 72 12.15 9.22 -2.04
C GLY A 72 13.18 8.29 -1.38
N GLN A 73 14.29 8.00 -2.05
CA GLN A 73 15.38 7.19 -1.47
C GLN A 73 16.04 7.88 -0.26
N ASP A 74 15.96 9.21 -0.17
CA ASP A 74 16.59 9.96 0.92
C ASP A 74 15.88 9.72 2.27
N VAL A 75 14.59 9.34 2.23
CA VAL A 75 13.83 8.97 3.44
C VAL A 75 14.53 7.84 4.19
N GLU A 76 14.86 6.77 3.48
CA GLU A 76 15.52 5.60 4.08
C GLU A 76 17.00 5.88 4.37
N ALA A 77 17.70 6.60 3.49
CA ALA A 77 19.11 6.92 3.69
C ALA A 77 19.35 7.73 4.98
N ILE A 78 18.45 8.65 5.31
CA ILE A 78 18.59 9.53 6.48
C ILE A 78 17.94 8.91 7.73
N HIS A 79 16.80 8.25 7.60
CA HIS A 79 16.05 7.74 8.75
C HIS A 79 16.17 6.24 8.99
N GLY A 80 16.90 5.51 8.16
CA GLY A 80 17.08 4.06 8.30
C GLY A 80 17.81 3.64 9.58
N HIS A 81 18.65 4.52 10.13
CA HIS A 81 19.41 4.31 11.37
C HIS A 81 20.07 2.92 11.46
N GLY A 82 20.80 2.51 10.42
CA GLY A 82 21.48 1.21 10.37
C GLY A 82 20.53 0.00 10.37
N GLY A 83 19.29 0.18 9.91
CA GLY A 83 18.25 -0.84 9.87
C GLY A 83 17.28 -0.80 11.06
N ALA A 84 17.50 0.07 12.05
CA ALA A 84 16.58 0.21 13.20
C ALA A 84 15.23 0.82 12.81
N THR A 85 15.14 1.47 11.65
CA THR A 85 13.89 1.94 11.06
C THR A 85 13.86 1.57 9.58
N ARG A 86 12.73 1.09 9.08
CA ARG A 86 12.55 0.70 7.67
C ARG A 86 11.34 1.39 7.06
N VAL A 87 11.41 1.67 5.77
CA VAL A 87 10.23 2.04 4.99
C VAL A 87 9.44 0.78 4.68
N VAL A 88 8.15 0.78 4.99
CA VAL A 88 7.21 -0.26 4.58
C VAL A 88 6.20 0.35 3.63
N VAL A 89 6.35 0.02 2.35
CA VAL A 89 5.36 0.39 1.32
C VAL A 89 4.05 -0.35 1.61
N LEU A 90 2.93 0.37 1.54
CA LEU A 90 1.61 -0.20 1.74
C LEU A 90 0.95 -0.49 0.39
N PRO A 91 0.50 -1.72 0.13
CA PRO A 91 -0.09 -2.12 -1.15
C PRO A 91 -1.56 -1.70 -1.29
N VAL A 92 -1.94 -0.51 -0.77
CA VAL A 92 -3.33 -0.05 -0.69
C VAL A 92 -4.04 -0.06 -2.05
N PRO A 93 -3.44 0.43 -3.17
CA PRO A 93 -4.10 0.34 -4.47
C PRO A 93 -4.39 -1.10 -4.90
N ALA A 94 -3.46 -2.03 -4.66
CA ALA A 94 -3.62 -3.44 -4.99
C ALA A 94 -4.71 -4.09 -4.10
N MET A 95 -4.74 -3.77 -2.80
CA MET A 95 -5.79 -4.23 -1.89
C MET A 95 -7.17 -3.75 -2.33
N LEU A 96 -7.31 -2.47 -2.69
CA LEU A 96 -8.56 -1.91 -3.18
C LEU A 96 -9.02 -2.56 -4.49
N ALA A 97 -8.09 -2.83 -5.41
CA ALA A 97 -8.39 -3.53 -6.66
C ALA A 97 -8.85 -4.98 -6.41
N ALA A 98 -8.21 -5.69 -5.48
CA ALA A 98 -8.60 -7.04 -5.09
C ALA A 98 -10.01 -7.07 -4.47
N LEU A 99 -10.28 -6.17 -3.52
CA LEU A 99 -11.60 -6.06 -2.88
C LEU A 99 -12.69 -5.67 -3.89
N SER A 100 -12.41 -4.73 -4.80
CA SER A 100 -13.36 -4.32 -5.85
C SER A 100 -13.69 -5.48 -6.80
N SER A 101 -12.71 -6.32 -7.11
CA SER A 101 -12.90 -7.53 -7.91
C SER A 101 -13.82 -8.53 -7.21
N VAL A 102 -13.65 -8.74 -5.90
CA VAL A 102 -14.54 -9.61 -5.10
C VAL A 102 -15.98 -9.11 -5.14
N VAL A 103 -16.19 -7.81 -4.93
CA VAL A 103 -17.53 -7.20 -4.94
C VAL A 103 -18.18 -7.36 -6.31
N SER A 104 -17.45 -7.04 -7.38
CA SER A 104 -17.96 -7.15 -8.76
C SER A 104 -18.37 -8.58 -9.12
N LEU A 105 -17.59 -9.57 -8.67
CA LEU A 105 -17.92 -11.00 -8.85
C LEU A 105 -19.18 -11.41 -8.07
N GLY A 106 -19.40 -10.84 -6.89
CA GLY A 106 -20.61 -11.06 -6.10
C GLY A 106 -21.87 -10.44 -6.73
N GLU A 107 -21.77 -9.21 -7.23
CA GLU A 107 -22.88 -8.48 -7.85
C GLU A 107 -23.37 -9.11 -9.16
N GLN A 108 -22.46 -9.66 -9.97
CA GLN A 108 -22.79 -10.29 -11.25
C GLN A 108 -23.65 -11.55 -11.13
N ARG A 109 -23.87 -12.11 -9.93
CA ARG A 109 -24.45 -13.45 -9.78
C ARG A 109 -25.85 -13.53 -9.18
N GLY A 110 -26.29 -12.61 -8.34
CA GLY A 110 -27.48 -12.89 -7.53
C GLY A 110 -27.30 -14.14 -6.62
N GLN A 111 -28.25 -14.38 -5.72
CA GLN A 111 -28.12 -15.22 -4.52
C GLN A 111 -28.00 -16.75 -4.75
N ASP A 112 -26.94 -17.26 -5.38
CA ASP A 112 -26.72 -18.72 -5.44
C ASP A 112 -25.31 -19.13 -4.96
N GLN A 113 -25.27 -19.64 -3.72
CA GLN A 113 -24.11 -19.59 -2.82
C GLN A 113 -23.24 -20.87 -2.81
N ARG A 114 -23.42 -21.80 -3.77
CA ARG A 114 -22.87 -23.18 -3.67
C ARG A 114 -22.32 -23.81 -4.97
N SER A 115 -21.55 -23.08 -5.79
CA SER A 115 -20.85 -23.69 -6.94
C SER A 115 -19.33 -23.63 -6.79
N ASP A 116 -18.62 -24.67 -7.25
CA ASP A 116 -17.16 -24.82 -7.25
C ASP A 116 -16.38 -23.59 -7.76
N GLY A 117 -16.99 -22.79 -8.64
CA GLY A 117 -16.41 -21.53 -9.13
C GLY A 117 -16.22 -20.43 -8.07
N TRP A 118 -16.94 -20.47 -6.94
CA TRP A 118 -16.73 -19.52 -5.83
C TRP A 118 -15.48 -19.85 -5.02
N ASN A 119 -15.23 -21.15 -4.80
CA ASN A 119 -13.98 -21.59 -4.17
C ASN A 119 -12.78 -21.23 -5.03
N GLU A 120 -12.93 -21.31 -6.36
CA GLU A 120 -11.91 -20.89 -7.32
C GLU A 120 -11.68 -19.37 -7.32
N ALA A 121 -12.75 -18.56 -7.32
CA ALA A 121 -12.64 -17.10 -7.23
C ALA A 121 -12.00 -16.65 -5.91
N LEU A 122 -12.39 -17.25 -4.78
CA LEU A 122 -11.77 -17.00 -3.48
C LEU A 122 -10.31 -17.44 -3.46
N ARG A 123 -9.96 -18.56 -4.12
CA ARG A 123 -8.57 -19.00 -4.29
C ARG A 123 -7.78 -17.95 -5.06
N THR A 124 -8.29 -17.43 -6.18
CA THR A 124 -7.63 -16.39 -6.96
C THR A 124 -7.47 -15.08 -6.18
N VAL A 125 -8.51 -14.65 -5.46
CA VAL A 125 -8.43 -13.45 -4.60
C VAL A 125 -7.41 -13.66 -3.49
N ARG A 126 -7.39 -14.84 -2.87
CA ARG A 126 -6.40 -15.20 -1.86
C ARG A 126 -4.98 -15.20 -2.43
N GLU A 127 -4.75 -15.74 -3.61
CA GLU A 127 -3.46 -15.70 -4.30
C GLU A 127 -3.02 -14.27 -4.62
N LEU A 128 -3.94 -13.40 -5.05
CA LEU A 128 -3.66 -11.99 -5.30
C LEU A 128 -3.31 -11.23 -4.01
N ILE A 129 -4.05 -11.51 -2.93
CA ILE A 129 -3.78 -10.94 -1.60
C ILE A 129 -2.43 -11.46 -1.08
N ASP A 130 -2.16 -12.76 -1.16
CA ASP A 130 -0.91 -13.35 -0.69
C ASP A 130 0.30 -12.85 -1.51
N ALA A 131 0.16 -12.70 -2.83
CA ALA A 131 1.21 -12.12 -3.67
C ALA A 131 1.44 -10.62 -3.38
N ALA A 132 0.38 -9.86 -3.12
CA ALA A 132 0.47 -8.42 -2.85
C ALA A 132 0.93 -8.11 -1.41
N LEU A 133 0.55 -8.95 -0.43
CA LEU A 133 0.81 -8.72 0.99
C LEU A 133 1.96 -9.55 1.55
N GLY A 134 2.30 -10.69 0.94
CA GLY A 134 3.30 -11.64 1.43
C GLY A 134 4.64 -10.98 1.77
N PRO A 135 5.26 -10.21 0.86
CA PRO A 135 6.51 -9.49 1.13
C PRO A 135 6.41 -8.44 2.27
N HIS A 136 5.20 -7.98 2.60
CA HIS A 136 4.95 -6.99 3.66
C HIS A 136 4.56 -7.62 5.01
N MET A 137 4.20 -8.90 5.01
CA MET A 137 3.75 -9.66 6.17
C MET A 137 4.89 -10.45 6.85
N GLU A 138 6.04 -10.63 6.19
CA GLU A 138 7.25 -11.19 6.81
C GLU A 138 7.69 -10.32 8.00
N GLY A 139 7.53 -10.87 9.22
CA GLY A 139 7.82 -10.17 10.48
C GLY A 139 6.60 -9.60 11.23
N CYS A 140 5.39 -9.67 10.66
CA CYS A 140 4.14 -9.44 11.40
C CYS A 140 3.62 -10.77 11.97
N ALA A 141 4.35 -11.38 12.91
CA ALA A 141 3.72 -12.40 13.73
C ALA A 141 2.62 -11.72 14.56
N PRO A 142 1.37 -12.24 14.58
CA PRO A 142 0.40 -11.77 15.55
C PRO A 142 0.99 -11.97 16.96
N PRO A 143 0.73 -11.08 17.93
CA PRO A 143 1.11 -11.34 19.30
C PRO A 143 0.55 -12.70 19.69
N SER A 144 1.43 -13.61 20.13
CA SER A 144 1.01 -14.89 20.67
C SER A 144 -0.05 -14.63 21.74
N GLU A 145 -1.26 -15.17 21.55
CA GLU A 145 -2.29 -15.10 22.57
C GLU A 145 -1.78 -15.83 23.82
N GLY A 146 -1.26 -15.03 24.76
CA GLY A 146 -0.87 -15.50 26.08
C GLY A 146 -2.12 -16.01 26.77
N HIS A 147 -2.18 -17.33 26.93
CA HIS A 147 -3.14 -17.97 27.82
C HIS A 147 -2.77 -17.57 29.25
N GLY A 148 -3.60 -16.71 29.84
CA GLY A 148 -3.69 -16.51 31.28
C GLY A 148 -4.61 -17.55 31.92
#